data_AF-A0AAV9LMZ5-F1
#
_entry.id   AF-A0AAV9LMZ5-F1
#
_cell.length_a   1.000
_cell.length_b   1.000
_cell.length_c   1.000
_cell.angle_alpha   90.00
_cell.angle_beta   90.00
_cell.angle_gamma   90.00
#
_symmetry.space_group_name_H-M   'P 1'
#
loop_
_entity.id
_entity.type
_entity.pdbx_description
1 polymer ?
#
loop_
_entity_poly.entity_id
_entity_poly.type
_entity_poly.pdbx_seq_one_letter_code
_entity_poly.pdbx_strand_id
1 'polypeptide(L)'
;MKSYVEWYPIIIMLAIDFALSISNILLKKIIMDGMNHFVFITYRQSISTVFLAPIAFFLERNKRPKLTPQILCYLFLSAIVGASLTQYLFLLGIQYTSATFACAFLNMVPVVTFLMALLFGLETTNMKDRSGRAKVFGTLICLGGAFLLTFYKGKPLIHFSHLKDLSQTLEEPISSSKRNVQWIFGSMILFAGTILWSSWFLIQAKIGKKYPCQYSSTVIMTFFSAIQSAILTFSTDRRLSIWIPKEKIIDMLSVVYTGLIGSGLCFVGMSWCVKKRGPVFTAAFSPLIQVMAAVLDVPILHEQLHLGSVIGSVIVIVGLYFLLWGKTKEMQKVSQETEEKKEKELNFQVHEATDEPEIP
;
A
#
# COMPACT_ATOMS: atom_id res chain seq x y z
N MET A 1 -12.81 -14.52 -24.28
CA MET A 1 -12.01 -14.96 -23.10
C MET A 1 -10.93 -13.97 -22.63
N LYS A 2 -10.29 -13.15 -23.50
CA LYS A 2 -9.28 -12.14 -23.09
C LYS A 2 -9.77 -11.08 -22.08
N SER A 3 -11.05 -10.64 -22.14
CA SER A 3 -11.58 -9.58 -21.25
C SER A 3 -11.69 -9.99 -19.77
N TYR A 4 -11.97 -11.26 -19.45
CA TYR A 4 -12.08 -11.71 -18.05
C TYR A 4 -10.75 -11.70 -17.29
N VAL A 5 -9.62 -11.88 -18.00
CA VAL A 5 -8.27 -11.88 -17.41
C VAL A 5 -7.83 -10.45 -17.02
N GLU A 6 -8.44 -9.42 -17.62
CA GLU A 6 -8.08 -8.03 -17.34
C GLU A 6 -8.62 -7.54 -15.98
N TRP A 7 -9.77 -8.03 -15.52
CA TRP A 7 -10.38 -7.55 -14.27
C TRP A 7 -9.78 -8.15 -13.00
N TYR A 8 -9.07 -9.26 -13.11
CA TYR A 8 -8.58 -10.02 -11.95
C TYR A 8 -7.66 -9.20 -11.00
N PRO A 9 -6.68 -8.40 -11.50
CA PRO A 9 -5.89 -7.52 -10.63
C PRO A 9 -6.71 -6.44 -9.93
N ILE A 10 -7.79 -5.95 -10.55
CA ILE A 10 -8.67 -4.94 -9.93
C ILE A 10 -9.46 -5.59 -8.79
N ILE A 11 -10.06 -6.76 -9.02
CA ILE A 11 -10.81 -7.51 -7.99
C ILE A 11 -9.90 -7.87 -6.81
N ILE A 12 -8.68 -8.33 -7.08
CA ILE A 12 -7.68 -8.60 -6.03
C ILE A 12 -7.38 -7.34 -5.23
N MET A 13 -7.13 -6.20 -5.88
CA MET A 13 -6.85 -4.96 -5.16
C MET A 13 -8.02 -4.51 -4.29
N LEU A 14 -9.25 -4.59 -4.79
CA LEU A 14 -10.44 -4.27 -3.99
C LEU A 14 -10.57 -5.18 -2.75
N ALA A 15 -10.29 -6.48 -2.89
CA ALA A 15 -10.30 -7.41 -1.77
C ALA A 15 -9.17 -7.14 -0.77
N ILE A 16 -7.97 -6.80 -1.26
CA ILE A 16 -6.82 -6.40 -0.44
C ILE A 16 -7.15 -5.12 0.33
N ASP A 17 -7.68 -4.10 -0.34
CA ASP A 17 -7.96 -2.81 0.28
C ASP A 17 -9.02 -2.96 1.38
N PHE A 18 -10.04 -3.78 1.12
CA PHE A 18 -11.04 -4.13 2.12
C PHE A 18 -10.41 -4.83 3.33
N ALA A 19 -9.58 -5.85 3.11
CA ALA A 19 -8.90 -6.56 4.19
C ALA A 19 -7.92 -5.68 4.99
N LEU A 20 -7.23 -4.76 4.31
CA LEU A 20 -6.36 -3.75 4.93
C LEU A 20 -7.15 -2.68 5.68
N SER A 21 -8.35 -2.32 5.23
CA SER A 21 -9.23 -1.39 5.95
C SER A 21 -9.66 -1.97 7.29
N ILE A 22 -10.05 -3.25 7.34
CA ILE A 22 -10.30 -3.98 8.59
C ILE A 22 -9.03 -4.00 9.46
N SER A 23 -7.86 -4.25 8.85
CA SER A 23 -6.59 -4.25 9.59
C SER A 23 -6.29 -2.89 10.24
N ASN A 24 -6.63 -1.78 9.58
CA ASN A 24 -6.45 -0.43 10.14
C ASN A 24 -7.40 -0.16 11.31
N ILE A 25 -8.65 -0.64 11.24
CA ILE A 25 -9.62 -0.52 12.33
C ILE A 25 -9.15 -1.30 13.56
N LEU A 26 -8.71 -2.53 13.35
CA LEU A 26 -8.16 -3.37 14.42
C LEU A 26 -6.87 -2.76 15.01
N LEU A 27 -6.01 -2.17 14.18
CA LEU A 27 -4.84 -1.42 14.65
C LEU A 27 -5.26 -0.23 15.52
N LYS A 28 -6.24 0.57 15.09
CA LYS A 28 -6.77 1.71 15.88
C LYS A 28 -7.25 1.23 17.25
N LYS A 29 -7.99 0.12 17.30
CA LYS A 29 -8.45 -0.50 18.56
C LYS A 29 -7.30 -0.94 19.47
N ILE A 30 -6.33 -1.69 18.94
CA ILE A 30 -5.14 -2.15 19.69
C ILE A 30 -4.35 -0.98 20.28
N ILE A 31 -4.24 0.11 19.52
CA ILE A 31 -3.56 1.33 19.97
C ILE A 31 -4.32 1.98 21.14
N MET A 32 -5.65 2.07 21.05
CA MET A 32 -6.50 2.59 22.13
C MET A 32 -6.43 1.74 23.40
N ASP A 33 -6.28 0.43 23.25
CA ASP A 33 -6.11 -0.52 24.37
C ASP A 33 -4.69 -0.47 24.99
N GLY A 34 -3.79 0.38 24.47
CA GLY A 34 -2.51 0.71 25.10
C GLY A 34 -1.36 -0.24 24.78
N MET A 35 -1.49 -1.09 23.76
CA MET A 35 -0.40 -1.95 23.30
C MET A 35 0.72 -1.10 22.68
N ASN A 36 1.98 -1.50 22.91
CA ASN A 36 3.10 -0.85 22.26
C ASN A 36 3.06 -1.09 20.74
N HIS A 37 2.98 0.01 19.99
CA HIS A 37 2.94 0.09 18.54
C HIS A 37 4.03 -0.76 17.83
N PHE A 38 5.24 -0.81 18.37
CA PHE A 38 6.38 -1.48 17.72
C PHE A 38 6.41 -2.98 18.02
N VAL A 39 5.95 -3.38 19.21
CA VAL A 39 5.68 -4.78 19.55
C VAL A 39 4.60 -5.34 18.63
N PHE A 40 3.51 -4.59 18.43
CA PHE A 40 2.45 -4.96 17.49
C PHE A 40 3.00 -5.24 16.09
N ILE A 41 3.82 -4.33 15.55
CA ILE A 41 4.45 -4.52 14.23
C ILE A 41 5.29 -5.82 14.23
N THR A 42 6.11 -6.03 15.25
CA THR A 42 6.97 -7.22 15.33
C THR A 42 6.18 -8.52 15.36
N TYR A 43 5.09 -8.58 16.11
CA TYR A 43 4.20 -9.75 16.11
C TYR A 43 3.49 -9.93 14.77
N ARG A 44 2.96 -8.86 14.19
CA ARG A 44 2.33 -8.88 12.88
C ARG A 44 3.25 -9.47 11.79
N GLN A 45 4.52 -9.05 11.76
CA GLN A 45 5.50 -9.53 10.77
C GLN A 45 5.98 -10.95 11.06
N SER A 46 6.15 -11.31 12.34
CA SER A 46 6.50 -12.67 12.75
C SER A 46 5.43 -13.68 12.36
N ILE A 47 4.15 -13.38 12.65
CA ILE A 47 3.00 -14.22 12.31
C ILE A 47 2.90 -14.40 10.80
N SER A 48 3.03 -13.31 10.04
CA SER A 48 3.07 -13.37 8.57
C SER A 48 4.15 -14.32 8.06
N THR A 49 5.35 -14.23 8.63
CA THR A 49 6.50 -15.06 8.24
C THR A 49 6.23 -16.54 8.49
N VAL A 50 5.80 -16.89 9.71
CA VAL A 50 5.52 -18.27 10.11
C VAL A 50 4.38 -18.86 9.28
N PHE A 51 3.33 -18.08 9.02
CA PHE A 51 2.18 -18.52 8.23
C PHE A 51 2.52 -18.72 6.75
N LEU A 52 3.22 -17.77 6.13
CA LEU A 52 3.54 -17.84 4.72
C LEU A 52 4.68 -18.83 4.40
N ALA A 53 5.58 -19.11 5.34
CA ALA A 53 6.71 -20.01 5.14
C ALA A 53 6.32 -21.40 4.58
N PRO A 54 5.36 -22.15 5.17
CA PRO A 54 4.92 -23.43 4.61
C PRO A 54 4.24 -23.26 3.25
N ILE A 55 3.41 -22.24 3.07
CA ILE A 55 2.73 -21.96 1.80
C ILE A 55 3.75 -21.72 0.68
N ALA A 56 4.74 -20.86 0.96
CA ALA A 56 5.83 -20.57 0.04
C ALA A 56 6.66 -21.82 -0.28
N PHE A 57 6.92 -22.67 0.71
CA PHE A 57 7.66 -23.91 0.51
C PHE A 57 6.88 -24.86 -0.40
N PHE A 58 5.63 -25.16 -0.12
CA PHE A 58 4.86 -26.13 -0.90
C PHE A 58 4.51 -25.62 -2.31
N LEU A 59 4.13 -24.34 -2.47
CA LEU A 59 3.70 -23.80 -3.76
C LEU A 59 4.86 -23.45 -4.70
N GLU A 60 6.02 -23.05 -4.15
CA GLU A 60 7.11 -22.49 -4.95
C GLU A 60 8.41 -23.32 -4.90
N ARG A 61 8.49 -24.44 -4.15
CA ARG A 61 9.71 -25.27 -4.02
C ARG A 61 10.42 -25.56 -5.35
N ASN A 62 9.67 -25.87 -6.40
CA ASN A 62 10.22 -26.26 -7.70
C ASN A 62 10.43 -25.09 -8.67
N LYS A 63 10.02 -23.87 -8.29
CA LYS A 63 10.03 -22.67 -9.15
C LYS A 63 11.01 -21.59 -8.65
N ARG A 64 11.65 -21.81 -7.49
CA ARG A 64 12.52 -20.84 -6.83
C ARG A 64 13.83 -20.64 -7.62
N PRO A 65 14.11 -19.41 -8.07
CA PRO A 65 15.45 -19.05 -8.53
C PRO A 65 16.47 -19.21 -7.40
N LYS A 66 17.75 -19.30 -7.75
CA LYS A 66 18.83 -19.22 -6.75
C LYS A 66 18.78 -17.86 -6.04
N LEU A 67 18.75 -17.88 -4.71
CA LEU A 67 18.84 -16.66 -3.90
C LEU A 67 20.26 -16.11 -3.97
N THR A 68 20.45 -15.03 -4.72
CA THR A 68 21.73 -14.33 -4.77
C THR A 68 21.83 -13.29 -3.65
N PRO A 69 23.04 -12.93 -3.19
CA PRO A 69 23.22 -11.86 -2.20
C PRO A 69 22.59 -10.53 -2.63
N GLN A 70 22.58 -10.26 -3.94
CA GLN A 70 21.93 -9.08 -4.49
C GLN A 70 20.40 -9.11 -4.24
N ILE A 71 19.74 -10.25 -4.47
CA ILE A 71 18.29 -10.41 -4.22
C ILE A 71 18.00 -10.28 -2.72
N LEU A 72 18.83 -10.86 -1.86
CA LEU A 72 18.71 -10.69 -0.41
C LEU A 72 18.82 -9.23 0.02
N CYS A 73 19.77 -8.47 -0.56
CA CYS A 73 19.88 -7.03 -0.31
C CYS A 73 18.61 -6.29 -0.74
N TYR A 74 18.05 -6.58 -1.92
CA TYR A 74 16.76 -6.00 -2.34
C TYR A 74 15.61 -6.33 -1.39
N LEU A 75 15.54 -7.58 -0.90
CA LEU A 75 14.50 -8.01 0.05
C LEU A 75 14.67 -7.36 1.43
N PHE A 76 15.91 -7.23 1.90
CA PHE A 76 16.23 -6.53 3.14
C PHE A 76 15.88 -5.04 3.08
N LEU A 77 16.24 -4.36 1.99
CA LEU A 77 15.86 -2.96 1.75
C LEU A 77 14.34 -2.82 1.61
N SER A 78 13.69 -3.76 0.92
CA SER A 78 12.23 -3.81 0.82
C SER A 78 11.57 -3.96 2.18
N ALA A 79 12.16 -4.71 3.11
CA ALA A 79 11.65 -4.84 4.47
C ALA A 79 11.75 -3.53 5.25
N ILE A 80 12.86 -2.80 5.15
CA ILE A 80 13.04 -1.47 5.77
C ILE A 80 11.98 -0.50 5.23
N VAL A 81 11.94 -0.39 3.90
CA VAL A 81 11.18 0.65 3.17
C VAL A 81 9.69 0.33 3.10
N GLY A 82 9.29 -0.94 3.15
CA GLY A 82 7.87 -1.32 3.07
C GLY A 82 7.21 -1.57 4.41
N ALA A 83 7.93 -2.23 5.32
CA ALA A 83 7.31 -2.80 6.49
C ALA A 83 7.82 -2.12 7.76
N SER A 84 9.12 -2.15 8.04
CA SER A 84 9.63 -1.74 9.36
C SER A 84 9.69 -0.22 9.54
N LEU A 85 10.55 0.47 8.79
CA LEU A 85 10.78 1.91 9.00
C LEU A 85 9.54 2.73 8.61
N THR A 86 8.82 2.30 7.57
CA THR A 86 7.57 2.97 7.14
C THR A 86 6.49 2.89 8.20
N GLN A 87 6.23 1.72 8.78
CA GLN A 87 5.24 1.60 9.84
C GLN A 87 5.69 2.37 11.09
N TYR A 88 7.00 2.36 11.41
CA TYR A 88 7.56 3.16 12.49
C TYR A 88 7.30 4.66 12.31
N LEU A 89 7.71 5.23 11.17
CA LEU A 89 7.51 6.65 10.88
C LEU A 89 6.03 7.01 10.83
N PHE A 90 5.18 6.14 10.28
CA PHE A 90 3.74 6.40 10.24
C PHE A 90 3.12 6.52 11.64
N LEU A 91 3.42 5.56 12.53
CA LEU A 91 2.90 5.57 13.90
C LEU A 91 3.51 6.71 14.72
N LEU A 92 4.81 6.99 14.56
CA LEU A 92 5.46 8.14 15.21
C LEU A 92 4.86 9.46 14.73
N GLY A 93 4.58 9.59 13.44
CA GLY A 93 3.95 10.76 12.86
C GLY A 93 2.54 11.02 13.42
N ILE A 94 1.77 9.96 13.66
CA ILE A 94 0.46 10.05 14.32
C ILE A 94 0.60 10.62 15.74
N GLN A 95 1.63 10.21 16.51
CA GLN A 95 1.86 10.71 17.88
C GLN A 95 2.10 12.22 17.93
N TYR A 96 2.71 12.80 16.90
CA TYR A 96 2.97 14.25 16.82
C TYR A 96 1.88 15.04 16.09
N THR A 97 0.90 14.36 15.48
CA THR A 97 -0.16 14.98 14.68
C THR A 97 -1.53 14.39 15.02
N SER A 98 -2.17 13.71 14.08
CA SER A 98 -3.41 12.96 14.28
C SER A 98 -3.54 11.85 13.24
N ALA A 99 -4.35 10.84 13.52
CA ALA A 99 -4.63 9.76 12.57
C ALA A 99 -5.22 10.30 11.26
N THR A 100 -6.16 11.24 11.34
CA THR A 100 -6.76 11.90 10.18
C THR A 100 -5.69 12.59 9.33
N PHE A 101 -4.83 13.40 9.95
CA PHE A 101 -3.75 14.09 9.25
C PHE A 101 -2.78 13.12 8.58
N ALA A 102 -2.39 12.04 9.26
CA ALA A 102 -1.56 10.97 8.69
C ALA A 102 -2.21 10.27 7.47
N CYS A 103 -3.55 10.14 7.45
CA CYS A 103 -4.26 9.56 6.31
C CYS A 103 -4.15 10.44 5.05
N ALA A 104 -4.06 11.77 5.16
CA ALA A 104 -3.80 12.62 3.99
C ALA A 104 -2.47 12.27 3.31
N PHE A 105 -1.44 11.94 4.09
CA PHE A 105 -0.14 11.52 3.56
C PHE A 105 -0.21 10.16 2.87
N LEU A 106 -0.97 9.18 3.41
CA LEU A 106 -1.22 7.92 2.70
C LEU A 106 -1.94 8.12 1.37
N ASN A 107 -2.80 9.13 1.29
CA ASN A 107 -3.47 9.44 0.03
C ASN A 107 -2.55 10.09 -1.02
N MET A 108 -1.37 10.58 -0.63
CA MET A 108 -0.34 11.06 -1.57
C MET A 108 0.48 9.92 -2.20
N VAL A 109 0.38 8.69 -1.67
CA VAL A 109 1.16 7.54 -2.13
C VAL A 109 1.08 7.31 -3.64
N PRO A 110 -0.10 7.34 -4.31
CA PRO A 110 -0.17 7.21 -5.76
C PRO A 110 0.67 8.28 -6.49
N VAL A 111 0.60 9.53 -6.03
CA VAL A 111 1.28 10.68 -6.66
C VAL A 111 2.78 10.54 -6.50
N VAL A 112 3.25 10.28 -5.28
CA VAL A 112 4.67 10.10 -4.98
C VAL A 112 5.21 8.88 -5.72
N THR A 113 4.46 7.78 -5.78
CA THR A 113 4.82 6.58 -6.54
C THR A 113 4.95 6.89 -8.04
N PHE A 114 4.03 7.66 -8.61
CA PHE A 114 4.08 8.05 -10.01
C PHE A 114 5.28 8.95 -10.32
N LEU A 115 5.54 9.97 -9.50
CA LEU A 115 6.70 10.85 -9.66
C LEU A 115 8.01 10.07 -9.55
N MET A 116 8.13 9.18 -8.56
CA MET A 116 9.29 8.31 -8.41
C MET A 116 9.42 7.35 -9.60
N ALA A 117 8.32 6.78 -10.09
CA ALA A 117 8.35 5.92 -11.25
C ALA A 117 8.84 6.65 -12.51
N LEU A 118 8.52 7.93 -12.68
CA LEU A 118 9.08 8.78 -13.74
C LEU A 118 10.58 9.01 -13.56
N LEU A 119 11.01 9.39 -12.35
CA LEU A 119 12.43 9.63 -12.03
C LEU A 119 13.31 8.40 -12.28
N PHE A 120 12.81 7.20 -11.96
CA PHE A 120 13.53 5.94 -12.17
C PHE A 120 13.28 5.31 -13.55
N GLY A 121 12.57 5.98 -14.45
CA GLY A 121 12.28 5.48 -15.81
C GLY A 121 11.44 4.20 -15.84
N LEU A 122 10.66 3.95 -14.78
CA LEU A 122 9.73 2.81 -14.69
C LEU A 122 8.38 3.10 -15.36
N GLU A 123 8.10 4.37 -15.63
CA GLU A 123 6.92 4.84 -16.34
C GLU A 123 7.36 5.90 -17.38
N THR A 124 6.82 5.87 -18.59
CA THR A 124 7.03 6.92 -19.59
C THR A 124 5.72 7.67 -19.78
N THR A 125 5.71 8.97 -19.50
CA THR A 125 4.51 9.79 -19.71
C THR A 125 4.66 10.65 -20.94
N ASN A 126 4.05 10.21 -22.04
CA ASN A 126 3.89 11.08 -23.19
C ASN A 126 2.67 11.99 -22.96
N MET A 127 2.89 13.21 -22.47
CA MET A 127 1.81 14.19 -22.22
C MET A 127 1.07 14.62 -23.50
N LYS A 128 1.61 14.31 -24.69
CA LYS A 128 0.91 14.49 -25.96
C LYS A 128 -0.20 13.46 -26.17
N ASP A 129 -0.15 12.33 -25.48
CA ASP A 129 -1.14 11.27 -25.60
C ASP A 129 -2.31 11.45 -24.61
N ARG A 130 -3.53 11.09 -25.05
CA ARG A 130 -4.74 11.14 -24.22
C ARG A 130 -4.61 10.27 -22.97
N SER A 131 -3.92 9.14 -23.05
CA SER A 131 -3.62 8.26 -21.90
C SER A 131 -2.77 8.98 -20.85
N GLY A 132 -1.66 9.61 -21.27
CA GLY A 132 -0.76 10.33 -20.38
C GLY A 132 -1.46 11.47 -19.64
N ARG A 133 -2.26 12.27 -20.35
CA ARG A 133 -3.07 13.34 -19.74
C ARG A 133 -4.09 12.81 -18.74
N ALA A 134 -4.79 11.71 -19.07
CA ALA A 134 -5.79 11.11 -18.18
C ALA A 134 -5.17 10.61 -16.86
N LYS A 135 -3.95 10.03 -16.91
CA LYS A 135 -3.21 9.61 -15.71
C LYS A 135 -2.90 10.80 -14.79
N VAL A 136 -2.30 11.86 -15.34
CA VAL A 136 -1.93 13.06 -14.55
C VAL A 136 -3.17 13.71 -13.95
N PHE A 137 -4.22 13.92 -14.76
CA PHE A 137 -5.45 14.55 -14.32
C PHE A 137 -6.19 13.71 -13.26
N GLY A 138 -6.31 12.39 -13.47
CA GLY A 138 -6.89 11.48 -12.49
C GLY A 138 -6.12 11.45 -11.17
N THR A 139 -4.78 11.55 -11.23
CA THR A 139 -3.91 11.63 -10.05
C THR A 139 -4.16 12.91 -9.25
N LEU A 140 -4.27 14.07 -9.93
CA LEU A 140 -4.57 15.36 -9.29
C LEU A 140 -5.98 15.39 -8.67
N ILE A 141 -6.97 14.85 -9.36
CA ILE A 141 -8.34 14.72 -8.81
C ILE A 141 -8.33 13.82 -7.58
N CYS A 142 -7.65 12.67 -7.64
CA CYS A 142 -7.56 11.74 -6.51
C CYS A 142 -6.91 12.41 -5.30
N LEU A 143 -5.81 13.16 -5.51
CA LEU A 143 -5.15 13.94 -4.46
C LEU A 143 -6.08 15.01 -3.85
N GLY A 144 -6.80 15.76 -4.68
CA GLY A 144 -7.76 16.77 -4.22
C GLY A 144 -8.91 16.16 -3.42
N GLY A 145 -9.50 15.07 -3.90
CA GLY A 145 -10.56 14.33 -3.21
C GLY A 145 -10.10 13.77 -1.88
N ALA A 146 -8.89 13.22 -1.84
CA ALA A 146 -8.27 12.73 -0.62
C ALA A 146 -8.00 13.82 0.41
N PHE A 147 -7.55 15.00 -0.02
CA PHE A 147 -7.39 16.13 0.88
C PHE A 147 -8.73 16.60 1.44
N LEU A 148 -9.76 16.62 0.60
CA LEU A 148 -11.12 16.98 1.03
C LEU A 148 -11.67 15.94 2.03
N LEU A 149 -11.49 14.64 1.76
CA LEU A 149 -11.82 13.53 2.65
C LEU A 149 -11.21 13.73 4.04
N THR A 150 -9.95 14.15 4.09
CA THR A 150 -9.18 14.25 5.33
C THR A 150 -9.43 15.56 6.08
N PHE A 151 -9.38 16.71 5.40
CA PHE A 151 -9.36 18.01 6.05
C PHE A 151 -10.74 18.67 6.17
N TYR A 152 -11.69 18.28 5.34
CA TYR A 152 -13.05 18.81 5.41
C TYR A 152 -13.94 17.81 6.13
N LYS A 153 -14.37 18.13 7.36
CA LYS A 153 -15.40 17.35 8.07
C LYS A 153 -16.82 17.74 7.64
N GLY A 154 -17.12 19.03 7.55
CA GLY A 154 -18.49 19.49 7.26
C GLY A 154 -19.51 19.02 8.32
N LYS A 155 -20.81 19.04 7.98
CA LYS A 155 -21.88 18.61 8.90
C LYS A 155 -21.85 17.09 9.13
N PRO A 156 -22.09 16.61 10.37
CA PRO A 156 -22.29 15.19 10.62
C PRO A 156 -23.60 14.74 9.95
N LEU A 157 -23.53 13.68 9.16
CA LEU A 157 -24.64 13.12 8.41
C LEU A 157 -25.40 12.04 9.19
N ILE A 158 -24.73 11.42 10.17
CA ILE A 158 -25.31 10.40 11.05
C ILE A 158 -25.08 10.87 12.48
N HIS A 159 -26.17 11.09 13.22
CA HIS A 159 -26.12 11.53 14.60
C HIS A 159 -26.35 10.31 15.51
N PHE A 160 -25.27 9.77 16.08
CA PHE A 160 -25.40 8.84 17.20
C PHE A 160 -25.53 9.65 18.48
N SER A 161 -26.72 9.66 19.08
CA SER A 161 -27.11 10.47 20.24
C SER A 161 -26.67 9.90 21.59
N HIS A 162 -25.74 8.95 21.65
CA HIS A 162 -25.22 8.43 22.91
C HIS A 162 -23.70 8.21 22.81
N LEU A 163 -22.98 8.59 23.87
CA LEU A 163 -21.50 8.69 24.00
C LEU A 163 -20.93 10.08 23.67
N LYS A 164 -21.43 11.10 24.38
CA LYS A 164 -20.68 12.34 24.57
C LYS A 164 -20.57 12.63 26.07
N ASP A 165 -19.70 11.87 26.72
CA ASP A 165 -19.01 12.26 27.93
C ASP A 165 -17.83 11.34 28.12
N LEU A 166 -16.62 11.86 27.88
CA LEU A 166 -15.34 11.55 28.53
C LEU A 166 -14.14 11.81 27.60
N SER A 167 -13.94 13.06 27.18
CA SER A 167 -12.65 13.50 26.67
C SER A 167 -12.42 14.99 26.96
N GLN A 168 -12.41 15.31 28.26
CA GLN A 168 -11.71 16.48 28.79
C GLN A 168 -10.57 15.95 29.67
N THR A 169 -9.52 15.42 29.03
CA THR A 169 -8.25 15.21 29.71
C THR A 169 -7.42 16.48 29.56
N LEU A 170 -7.28 17.18 30.68
CA LEU A 170 -6.23 18.13 31.06
C LEU A 170 -5.09 18.27 30.02
N GLU A 171 -5.21 19.21 29.09
CA GLU A 171 -4.05 19.74 28.38
C GLU A 171 -3.46 20.87 29.23
N GLU A 172 -2.26 20.65 29.78
CA GLU A 172 -1.42 21.76 30.25
C GLU A 172 -1.21 22.76 29.09
N PRO A 173 -1.11 24.07 29.35
CA PRO A 173 -0.96 25.07 28.31
C PRO A 173 0.45 25.01 27.71
N ILE A 174 0.68 24.07 26.80
CA ILE A 174 1.88 24.07 25.95
C ILE A 174 1.77 25.31 25.05
N SER A 175 2.79 26.17 25.12
CA SER A 175 2.87 27.38 24.30
C SER A 175 2.65 27.05 22.81
N SER A 176 1.88 27.89 22.12
CA SER A 176 1.50 27.71 20.70
C SER A 176 2.70 27.44 19.78
N SER A 177 3.87 27.99 20.11
CA SER A 177 5.12 27.76 19.39
C SER A 177 5.62 26.30 19.49
N LYS A 178 5.61 25.68 20.69
CA LYS A 178 6.02 24.27 20.86
C LYS A 178 5.10 23.31 20.10
N ARG A 179 3.79 23.60 20.09
CA ARG A 179 2.79 22.82 19.35
C ARG A 179 3.03 22.86 17.84
N ASN A 180 3.39 24.03 17.31
CA ASN A 180 3.71 24.20 15.88
C ASN A 180 4.96 23.42 15.47
N VAL A 181 6.03 23.45 16.28
CA VAL A 181 7.26 22.69 16.00
C VAL A 181 7.01 21.19 15.99
N GLN A 182 6.25 20.67 16.97
CA GLN A 182 5.88 19.24 17.03
C GLN A 182 5.06 18.83 15.81
N TRP A 183 4.08 19.64 15.40
CA TRP A 183 3.25 19.37 14.23
C TRP A 183 4.04 19.38 12.91
N ILE A 184 4.97 20.33 12.73
CA ILE A 184 5.87 20.37 11.57
C ILE A 184 6.76 19.12 11.55
N PHE A 185 7.34 18.77 12.68
CA PHE A 185 8.18 17.57 12.79
C PHE A 185 7.40 16.29 12.46
N GLY A 186 6.18 16.14 12.99
CA GLY A 186 5.29 15.04 12.64
C GLY A 186 4.92 15.01 11.15
N SER A 187 4.69 16.17 10.53
CA SER A 187 4.44 16.28 9.09
C SER A 187 5.63 15.81 8.25
N MET A 188 6.85 16.19 8.62
CA MET A 188 8.07 15.72 7.94
C MET A 188 8.25 14.20 8.06
N ILE A 189 7.97 13.64 9.24
CA ILE A 189 8.01 12.20 9.49
C ILE A 189 6.99 11.45 8.62
N LEU A 190 5.73 11.93 8.56
CA LEU A 190 4.67 11.33 7.75
C LEU A 190 4.99 11.39 6.25
N PHE A 191 5.56 12.51 5.80
CA PHE A 191 6.01 12.64 4.41
C PHE A 191 7.14 11.66 4.08
N ALA A 192 8.12 11.52 4.96
CA ALA A 192 9.18 10.52 4.81
C ALA A 192 8.59 9.10 4.75
N GLY A 193 7.64 8.76 5.62
CA GLY A 193 6.92 7.48 5.58
C GLY A 193 6.19 7.25 4.24
N THR A 194 5.61 8.30 3.65
CA THR A 194 4.95 8.24 2.34
C THR A 194 5.92 7.94 1.21
N ILE A 195 7.11 8.57 1.23
CA ILE A 195 8.17 8.32 0.26
C ILE A 195 8.67 6.88 0.38
N LEU A 196 8.86 6.38 1.59
CA LEU A 196 9.27 5.00 1.82
C LEU A 196 8.20 4.02 1.31
N TRP A 197 6.94 4.19 1.69
CA TRP A 197 5.86 3.32 1.21
C TRP A 197 5.74 3.33 -0.32
N SER A 198 5.86 4.50 -0.95
CA SER A 198 5.89 4.62 -2.41
C SER A 198 7.08 3.90 -3.03
N SER A 199 8.26 4.02 -2.42
CA SER A 199 9.49 3.34 -2.85
C SER A 199 9.39 1.81 -2.75
N TRP A 200 8.60 1.29 -1.79
CA TRP A 200 8.34 -0.15 -1.69
C TRP A 200 7.71 -0.71 -2.95
N PHE A 201 6.70 -0.05 -3.53
CA PHE A 201 6.09 -0.50 -4.79
C PHE A 201 7.12 -0.60 -5.93
N LEU A 202 8.02 0.38 -6.03
CA LEU A 202 9.08 0.39 -7.05
C LEU A 202 10.10 -0.75 -6.83
N ILE A 203 10.51 -0.98 -5.57
CA ILE A 203 11.41 -2.08 -5.21
C ILE A 203 10.73 -3.43 -5.50
N GLN A 204 9.45 -3.57 -5.17
CA GLN A 204 8.66 -4.77 -5.49
C GLN A 204 8.57 -5.03 -6.99
N ALA A 205 8.50 -3.99 -7.83
CA ALA A 205 8.55 -4.17 -9.28
C ALA A 205 9.89 -4.76 -9.74
N LYS A 206 11.02 -4.35 -9.13
CA LYS A 206 12.34 -4.90 -9.40
C LYS A 206 12.48 -6.34 -8.87
N ILE A 207 12.00 -6.61 -7.66
CA ILE A 207 12.00 -7.94 -7.05
C ILE A 207 11.15 -8.90 -7.90
N GLY A 208 9.95 -8.51 -8.31
CA GLY A 208 9.06 -9.37 -9.11
C GLY A 208 9.64 -9.77 -10.48
N LYS A 209 10.60 -8.99 -11.01
CA LYS A 209 11.37 -9.34 -12.21
C LYS A 209 12.54 -10.29 -11.90
N LYS A 210 13.32 -10.03 -10.84
CA LYS A 210 14.53 -10.81 -10.49
C LYS A 210 14.23 -12.12 -9.75
N TYR A 211 13.17 -12.13 -8.96
CA TYR A 211 12.76 -13.23 -8.11
C TYR A 211 11.24 -13.41 -8.20
N PRO A 212 10.72 -14.05 -9.27
CA PRO A 212 9.30 -14.10 -9.61
C PRO A 212 8.41 -14.97 -8.70
N CYS A 213 8.84 -15.23 -7.46
CA CYS A 213 8.17 -16.05 -6.44
C CYS A 213 7.64 -15.15 -5.31
N GLN A 214 6.36 -14.79 -5.35
CA GLN A 214 5.79 -13.75 -4.49
C GLN A 214 5.55 -14.21 -3.05
N TYR A 215 5.28 -15.49 -2.84
CA TYR A 215 5.16 -16.01 -1.48
C TYR A 215 6.52 -16.04 -0.82
N SER A 216 7.53 -16.59 -1.51
CA SER A 216 8.90 -16.71 -0.98
C SER A 216 9.57 -15.35 -0.79
N SER A 217 9.39 -14.40 -1.71
CA SER A 217 9.90 -13.02 -1.54
C SER A 217 9.25 -12.33 -0.34
N THR A 218 7.94 -12.49 -0.16
CA THR A 218 7.21 -11.91 0.97
C THR A 218 7.66 -12.53 2.30
N VAL A 219 7.83 -13.85 2.38
CA VAL A 219 8.35 -14.53 3.59
C VAL A 219 9.70 -13.96 4.02
N ILE A 220 10.65 -13.83 3.08
CA ILE A 220 11.99 -13.30 3.40
C ILE A 220 11.89 -11.83 3.81
N MET A 221 11.06 -11.04 3.13
CA MET A 221 10.84 -9.63 3.47
C MET A 221 10.22 -9.47 4.85
N THR A 222 9.18 -10.24 5.19
CA THR A 222 8.52 -10.15 6.51
C THR A 222 9.41 -10.71 7.62
N PHE A 223 10.27 -11.69 7.31
CA PHE A 223 11.29 -12.18 8.23
C PHE A 223 12.30 -11.08 8.58
N PHE A 224 12.90 -10.43 7.57
CA PHE A 224 13.78 -9.30 7.81
C PHE A 224 13.06 -8.15 8.50
N SER A 225 11.79 -7.92 8.16
CA SER A 225 11.00 -6.87 8.79
C SER A 225 10.78 -7.13 10.28
N ALA A 226 10.48 -8.37 10.67
CA ALA A 226 10.33 -8.77 12.07
C ALA A 226 11.62 -8.54 12.88
N ILE A 227 12.78 -8.87 12.31
CA ILE A 227 14.08 -8.60 12.95
C ILE A 227 14.30 -7.09 13.08
N GLN A 228 14.09 -6.34 12.01
CA GLN A 228 14.30 -4.89 11.99
C GLN A 228 13.34 -4.17 12.97
N SER A 229 12.08 -4.59 13.03
CA SER A 229 11.10 -4.00 13.96
C SER A 229 11.40 -4.37 15.41
N ALA A 230 11.89 -5.58 15.67
CA ALA A 230 12.35 -5.97 17.00
C ALA A 230 13.54 -5.11 17.45
N ILE A 231 14.53 -4.90 16.58
CA ILE A 231 15.68 -4.03 16.85
C ILE A 231 15.22 -2.60 17.14
N LEU A 232 14.31 -2.04 16.32
CA LEU A 232 13.74 -0.70 16.55
C LEU A 232 12.98 -0.64 17.89
N THR A 233 12.22 -1.67 18.22
CA THR A 233 11.49 -1.77 19.50
C THR A 233 12.46 -1.74 20.67
N PHE A 234 13.46 -2.61 20.70
CA PHE A 234 14.48 -2.65 21.75
C PHE A 234 15.32 -1.38 21.85
N SER A 235 15.53 -0.68 20.72
CA SER A 235 16.26 0.59 20.70
C SER A 235 15.45 1.72 21.32
N THR A 236 14.11 1.68 21.19
CA THR A 236 13.20 2.73 21.68
C THR A 236 12.71 2.47 23.11
N ASP A 237 12.37 1.22 23.43
CA ASP A 237 11.93 0.81 24.76
C ASP A 237 12.56 -0.55 25.12
N ARG A 238 13.45 -0.53 26.12
CA ARG A 238 14.22 -1.71 26.55
C ARG A 238 13.46 -2.60 27.53
N ARG A 239 12.28 -2.19 28.00
CA ARG A 239 11.55 -2.93 29.04
C ARG A 239 10.90 -4.16 28.44
N LEU A 240 11.21 -5.35 28.97
CA LEU A 240 10.58 -6.60 28.52
C LEU A 240 9.07 -6.66 28.81
N SER A 241 8.57 -5.86 29.76
CA SER A 241 7.15 -5.80 30.11
C SER A 241 6.24 -5.30 28.99
N ILE A 242 6.76 -4.57 27.98
CA ILE A 242 5.96 -4.12 26.83
C ILE A 242 5.65 -5.26 25.85
N TRP A 243 6.45 -6.33 25.89
CA TRP A 243 6.28 -7.50 25.04
C TRP A 243 5.25 -8.46 25.63
N ILE A 244 4.96 -8.37 26.92
CA ILE A 244 3.92 -9.17 27.55
C ILE A 244 2.58 -8.52 27.17
N PRO A 245 1.72 -9.18 26.38
CA PRO A 245 0.42 -8.63 26.05
C PRO A 245 -0.38 -8.46 27.35
N LYS A 246 -0.78 -7.23 27.66
CA LYS A 246 -1.72 -6.94 28.76
C LYS A 246 -3.09 -7.36 28.25
N GLU A 247 -3.63 -8.46 28.75
CA GLU A 247 -4.59 -9.27 27.99
C GLU A 247 -5.95 -8.62 27.68
N LYS A 248 -6.35 -8.75 26.40
CA LYS A 248 -7.72 -8.99 25.92
C LYS A 248 -7.64 -10.00 24.77
N ILE A 249 -8.46 -11.05 24.78
CA ILE A 249 -8.53 -12.08 23.70
C ILE A 249 -8.69 -11.42 22.31
N ILE A 250 -9.44 -10.31 22.26
CA ILE A 250 -9.71 -9.57 21.04
C ILE A 250 -8.43 -8.95 20.46
N ASP A 251 -7.49 -8.49 21.28
CA ASP A 251 -6.25 -7.87 20.80
C ASP A 251 -5.33 -8.92 20.20
N MET A 252 -5.24 -10.11 20.82
CA MET A 252 -4.50 -11.23 20.25
C MET A 252 -5.10 -11.66 18.91
N LEU A 253 -6.42 -11.85 18.83
CA LEU A 253 -7.09 -12.18 17.56
C LEU A 253 -6.85 -11.11 16.48
N SER A 254 -6.82 -9.84 16.88
CA SER A 254 -6.55 -8.71 15.99
C SER A 254 -5.11 -8.73 15.47
N VAL A 255 -4.12 -9.02 16.33
CA VAL A 255 -2.72 -9.23 15.94
C VAL A 255 -2.58 -10.41 14.98
N VAL A 256 -3.27 -11.53 15.25
CA VAL A 256 -3.27 -12.69 14.35
C VAL A 256 -3.87 -12.34 12.99
N TYR A 257 -5.04 -11.72 12.94
CA TYR A 257 -5.68 -11.32 11.68
C TYR A 257 -4.79 -10.37 10.87
N THR A 258 -4.26 -9.32 11.50
CA THR A 258 -3.42 -8.33 10.83
C THR A 258 -2.09 -8.94 10.36
N GLY A 259 -1.57 -9.96 11.05
CA GLY A 259 -0.40 -10.73 10.63
C GLY A 259 -0.69 -11.63 9.44
N LEU A 260 -1.68 -12.52 9.56
CA LEU A 260 -2.03 -13.51 8.53
C LEU A 260 -2.52 -12.85 7.24
N ILE A 261 -3.47 -11.91 7.38
CA ILE A 261 -4.14 -11.28 6.25
C ILE A 261 -3.39 -10.01 5.84
N GLY A 262 -3.16 -9.09 6.78
CA GLY A 262 -2.62 -7.77 6.49
C GLY A 262 -1.16 -7.76 6.03
N SER A 263 -0.24 -8.41 6.76
CA SER A 263 1.16 -8.56 6.33
C SER A 263 1.43 -9.79 5.48
N GLY A 264 0.62 -10.84 5.64
CA GLY A 264 0.75 -12.08 4.87
C GLY A 264 0.15 -11.95 3.48
N LEU A 265 -1.13 -12.32 3.35
CA LEU A 265 -1.81 -12.42 2.06
C LEU A 265 -1.87 -11.10 1.29
N CYS A 266 -2.10 -9.97 1.96
CA CYS A 266 -2.20 -8.67 1.30
C CYS A 266 -0.85 -8.24 0.69
N PHE A 267 0.28 -8.47 1.36
CA PHE A 267 1.59 -8.14 0.79
C PHE A 267 1.93 -9.02 -0.42
N VAL A 268 1.60 -10.32 -0.35
CA VAL A 268 1.73 -11.23 -1.50
C VAL A 268 0.87 -10.74 -2.66
N GLY A 269 -0.39 -10.41 -2.40
CA GLY A 269 -1.34 -9.94 -3.41
C GLY A 269 -0.93 -8.61 -4.03
N MET A 270 -0.46 -7.65 -3.23
CA MET A 270 0.08 -6.38 -3.72
C MET A 270 1.33 -6.61 -4.56
N SER A 271 2.28 -7.44 -4.11
CA SER A 271 3.48 -7.76 -4.89
C SER A 271 3.13 -8.45 -6.22
N TRP A 272 2.14 -9.33 -6.22
CA TRP A 272 1.60 -9.94 -7.43
C TRP A 272 0.98 -8.89 -8.38
N CYS A 273 0.18 -7.95 -7.86
CA CYS A 273 -0.40 -6.86 -8.65
C CYS A 273 0.68 -5.93 -9.23
N VAL A 274 1.71 -5.59 -8.44
CA VAL A 274 2.86 -4.80 -8.90
C VAL A 274 3.58 -5.51 -10.05
N LYS A 275 3.81 -6.82 -9.94
CA LYS A 275 4.44 -7.60 -11.01
C LYS A 275 3.58 -7.65 -12.27
N LYS A 276 2.25 -7.69 -12.14
CA LYS A 276 1.31 -7.84 -13.27
C LYS A 276 0.96 -6.53 -13.96
N ARG A 277 0.75 -5.45 -13.21
CA ARG A 277 0.21 -4.16 -13.71
C ARG A 277 1.13 -2.96 -13.42
N GLY A 278 2.23 -3.18 -12.70
CA GLY A 278 3.20 -2.16 -12.36
C GLY A 278 2.94 -1.47 -11.01
N PRO A 279 3.94 -0.74 -10.48
CA PRO A 279 3.88 -0.12 -9.17
C PRO A 279 2.82 0.99 -9.06
N VAL A 280 2.70 1.83 -10.10
CA VAL A 280 1.75 2.94 -10.14
C VAL A 280 0.31 2.45 -10.10
N PHE A 281 0.01 1.35 -10.80
CA PHE A 281 -1.33 0.75 -10.79
C PHE A 281 -1.71 0.32 -9.37
N THR A 282 -0.86 -0.47 -8.70
CA THR A 282 -1.14 -0.96 -7.35
C THR A 282 -1.23 0.18 -6.35
N ALA A 283 -0.31 1.16 -6.42
CA ALA A 283 -0.30 2.30 -5.51
C ALA A 283 -1.57 3.15 -5.61
N ALA A 284 -2.18 3.27 -6.81
CA ALA A 284 -3.38 4.05 -7.04
C ALA A 284 -4.56 3.64 -6.15
N PHE A 285 -4.62 2.39 -5.73
CA PHE A 285 -5.67 1.85 -4.85
C PHE A 285 -5.50 2.23 -3.37
N SER A 286 -4.32 2.70 -2.94
CA SER A 286 -4.04 3.02 -1.53
C SER A 286 -5.07 3.95 -0.85
N PRO A 287 -5.59 5.02 -1.50
CA PRO A 287 -6.63 5.87 -0.91
C PRO A 287 -7.95 5.13 -0.64
N LEU A 288 -8.25 4.06 -1.38
CA LEU A 288 -9.48 3.28 -1.21
C LEU A 288 -9.51 2.57 0.15
N ILE A 289 -8.36 2.19 0.69
CA ILE A 289 -8.23 1.64 2.05
C ILE A 289 -8.84 2.61 3.08
N GLN A 290 -8.60 3.92 2.91
CA GLN A 290 -9.12 4.97 3.81
C GLN A 290 -10.62 5.19 3.63
N VAL A 291 -11.10 5.18 2.38
CA VAL A 291 -12.54 5.27 2.07
C VAL A 291 -13.28 4.10 2.71
N MET A 292 -12.79 2.86 2.53
CA MET A 292 -13.39 1.66 3.11
C MET A 292 -13.33 1.67 4.64
N ALA A 293 -12.20 2.10 5.23
CA ALA A 293 -12.06 2.21 6.68
C ALA A 293 -13.07 3.21 7.27
N ALA A 294 -13.22 4.39 6.64
CA ALA A 294 -14.18 5.40 7.07
C ALA A 294 -15.64 4.92 7.00
N VAL A 295 -16.00 4.10 6.00
CA VAL A 295 -17.33 3.49 5.89
C VAL A 295 -17.56 2.43 6.97
N LEU A 296 -16.54 1.62 7.27
CA LEU A 296 -16.61 0.56 8.28
C LEU A 296 -16.55 1.10 9.73
N ASP A 297 -15.92 2.25 9.95
CA ASP A 297 -15.86 2.90 11.28
C ASP A 297 -17.26 3.29 11.80
N VAL A 298 -18.22 3.58 10.91
CA VAL A 298 -19.60 3.95 11.31
C VAL A 298 -20.32 2.81 12.04
N PRO A 299 -20.51 1.60 11.46
CA PRO A 299 -21.18 0.51 12.16
C PRO A 299 -20.33 -0.10 13.29
N ILE A 300 -18.99 -0.14 13.16
CA ILE A 300 -18.13 -0.87 14.10
C ILE A 300 -17.71 0.00 15.28
N LEU A 301 -17.35 1.27 15.05
CA LEU A 301 -16.86 2.20 16.07
C LEU A 301 -17.91 3.26 16.49
N HIS A 302 -19.07 3.29 15.81
CA HIS A 302 -20.14 4.25 16.08
C HIS A 302 -19.68 5.72 15.89
N GLU A 303 -18.70 5.93 15.00
CA GLU A 303 -18.22 7.27 14.67
C GLU A 303 -19.17 8.00 13.72
N GLN A 304 -19.26 9.32 13.87
CA GLN A 304 -20.12 10.16 13.03
C GLN A 304 -19.53 10.29 11.62
N LEU A 305 -20.29 9.84 10.62
CA LEU A 305 -19.93 10.09 9.22
C LEU A 305 -20.09 11.57 8.89
N HIS A 306 -19.04 12.14 8.33
CA HIS A 306 -18.93 13.57 8.04
C HIS A 306 -19.13 13.84 6.55
N LEU A 307 -19.85 14.91 6.20
CA LEU A 307 -20.16 15.26 4.79
C LEU A 307 -18.91 15.33 3.91
N GLY A 308 -17.81 15.88 4.42
CA GLY A 308 -16.59 15.96 3.63
C GLY A 308 -15.89 14.62 3.40
N SER A 309 -16.10 13.63 4.27
CA SER A 309 -15.67 12.24 4.01
C SER A 309 -16.45 11.64 2.83
N VAL A 310 -17.75 11.89 2.73
CA VAL A 310 -18.55 11.39 1.60
C VAL A 310 -18.12 12.04 0.29
N ILE A 311 -18.05 13.38 0.26
CA ILE A 311 -17.67 14.14 -0.94
C ILE A 311 -16.24 13.78 -1.36
N GLY A 312 -15.30 13.72 -0.41
CA GLY A 312 -13.92 13.36 -0.67
C GLY A 312 -13.78 11.96 -1.23
N SER A 313 -14.51 10.98 -0.69
CA SER A 313 -14.55 9.60 -1.19
C SER A 313 -15.04 9.52 -2.64
N VAL A 314 -16.11 10.25 -2.98
CA VAL A 314 -16.65 10.29 -4.35
C VAL A 314 -15.59 10.86 -5.32
N ILE A 315 -14.92 11.96 -4.95
CA ILE A 315 -13.88 12.57 -5.78
C ILE A 315 -12.69 11.62 -5.96
N VAL A 316 -12.27 10.90 -4.91
CA VAL A 316 -11.21 9.87 -4.98
C VAL A 316 -11.58 8.78 -5.99
N ILE A 317 -12.82 8.26 -5.94
CA ILE A 317 -13.30 7.23 -6.87
C ILE A 317 -13.30 7.74 -8.32
N VAL A 318 -13.73 8.99 -8.55
CA VAL A 318 -13.71 9.62 -9.87
C VAL A 318 -12.26 9.80 -10.37
N GLY A 319 -11.35 10.25 -9.52
CA GLY A 319 -9.92 10.38 -9.85
C GLY A 319 -9.28 9.04 -10.22
N LEU A 320 -9.58 7.99 -9.44
CA LEU A 320 -9.17 6.62 -9.72
C LEU A 320 -9.69 6.12 -11.07
N TYR A 321 -10.96 6.39 -11.40
CA TYR A 321 -11.53 6.02 -12.69
C TYR A 321 -10.73 6.62 -13.86
N PHE A 322 -10.41 7.91 -13.83
CA PHE A 322 -9.62 8.55 -14.88
C PHE A 322 -8.20 7.98 -14.98
N LEU A 323 -7.56 7.71 -13.84
CA LEU A 323 -6.22 7.12 -13.79
C LEU A 323 -6.21 5.70 -14.39
N LEU A 324 -7.17 4.86 -13.97
CA LEU A 324 -7.32 3.49 -14.46
C LEU A 324 -7.67 3.47 -15.95
N TRP A 325 -8.54 4.37 -16.40
CA TRP A 325 -8.87 4.51 -17.82
C TRP A 325 -7.63 4.87 -18.66
N GLY A 326 -6.81 5.80 -18.18
CA GLY A 326 -5.53 6.15 -18.78
C GLY A 326 -4.60 4.94 -18.90
N LYS A 327 -4.46 4.16 -17.82
CA LYS A 327 -3.66 2.92 -17.79
C LYS A 327 -4.18 1.83 -18.73
N THR A 328 -5.50 1.61 -18.78
CA THR A 328 -6.10 0.63 -19.70
C THR A 328 -5.85 1.01 -21.16
N LYS A 329 -5.96 2.30 -21.50
CA LYS A 329 -5.66 2.80 -22.86
C LYS A 329 -4.20 2.60 -23.27
N GLU A 330 -3.26 2.79 -22.36
CA GLU A 330 -1.85 2.50 -22.61
C GLU A 330 -1.62 1.01 -22.88
N MET A 331 -2.22 0.13 -22.08
CA MET A 331 -2.05 -1.31 -22.27
C MET A 331 -2.65 -1.83 -23.58
N GLN A 332 -3.78 -1.25 -24.01
CA GLN A 332 -4.36 -1.56 -25.32
C GLN A 332 -3.40 -1.18 -26.45
N LYS A 333 -2.76 0.00 -26.37
CA LYS A 333 -1.77 0.43 -27.36
C LYS A 333 -0.54 -0.49 -27.39
N VAL A 334 0.04 -0.81 -26.24
CA VAL A 334 1.19 -1.72 -26.16
C VAL A 334 0.85 -3.10 -26.72
N SER A 335 -0.37 -3.59 -26.47
CA SER A 335 -0.82 -4.88 -27.01
C SER A 335 -0.97 -4.83 -28.53
N GLN A 336 -1.55 -3.75 -29.08
CA GLN A 336 -1.67 -3.53 -30.52
C GLN A 336 -0.29 -3.43 -31.20
N GLU A 337 0.62 -2.63 -30.65
CA GLU A 337 1.99 -2.51 -31.17
C GLU A 337 2.74 -3.86 -31.14
N THR A 338 2.47 -4.70 -30.14
CA THR A 338 3.06 -6.04 -30.03
C THR A 338 2.46 -7.02 -31.05
N GLU A 339 1.14 -6.97 -31.27
CA GLU A 339 0.46 -7.77 -32.30
C GLU A 339 0.92 -7.35 -33.72
N GLU A 340 1.02 -6.04 -34.00
CA GLU A 340 1.55 -5.53 -35.26
C GLU A 340 3.02 -5.92 -35.51
N LYS A 341 3.86 -5.90 -34.47
CA LYS A 341 5.26 -6.37 -34.60
C LYS A 341 5.34 -7.86 -34.93
N LYS A 342 4.54 -8.68 -34.26
CA LYS A 342 4.47 -10.13 -34.55
C LYS A 342 3.97 -10.42 -35.95
N GLU A 343 2.98 -9.66 -36.42
CA GLU A 343 2.46 -9.80 -37.78
C GLU A 343 3.50 -9.40 -38.83
N LYS A 344 4.28 -8.33 -38.58
CA LYS A 344 5.40 -7.93 -39.45
C LYS A 344 6.53 -8.97 -39.46
N GLU A 345 6.90 -9.52 -38.30
CA GLU A 345 7.90 -10.60 -38.22
C GLU A 345 7.44 -11.86 -38.94
N LEU A 346 6.16 -12.23 -38.80
CA LEU A 346 5.58 -13.38 -39.50
C LEU A 346 5.58 -13.16 -41.02
N ASN A 347 5.16 -11.98 -41.48
CA ASN A 347 5.15 -11.66 -42.91
C ASN A 347 6.57 -11.60 -43.51
N PHE A 348 7.56 -11.14 -42.74
CA PHE A 348 8.97 -11.15 -43.15
C PHE A 348 9.51 -12.58 -43.30
N GLN A 349 9.25 -13.47 -42.32
CA GLN A 349 9.64 -14.88 -42.38
C GLN A 349 8.96 -15.63 -43.54
N VAL A 350 7.70 -15.31 -43.84
CA VAL A 350 6.99 -15.91 -44.99
C VAL A 350 7.61 -15.44 -46.31
N HIS A 351 7.96 -14.16 -46.44
CA HIS A 351 8.64 -13.66 -47.65
C HIS A 351 10.01 -14.30 -47.87
N GLU A 352 10.82 -14.40 -46.81
CA GLU A 352 12.15 -15.02 -46.86
C GLU A 352 12.10 -16.51 -47.24
N ALA A 353 11.03 -17.23 -46.86
CA ALA A 353 10.82 -18.62 -47.24
C ALA A 353 10.30 -18.82 -48.69
N THR A 354 9.66 -17.80 -49.28
CA THR A 354 9.22 -17.83 -50.70
C THR A 354 10.28 -17.38 -51.70
N ASP A 355 11.29 -16.64 -51.25
CA ASP A 355 12.40 -16.16 -52.08
C ASP A 355 13.61 -17.11 -52.11
N GLU A 356 13.52 -18.29 -51.47
CA GLU A 356 14.52 -19.36 -51.62
C GLU A 356 14.48 -19.87 -53.08
N PRO A 357 15.54 -19.69 -53.89
CA PRO A 357 15.53 -20.17 -55.26
C PRO A 357 15.45 -21.69 -55.26
N GLU A 358 14.48 -22.26 -55.97
CA GLU A 358 14.47 -23.67 -56.32
C GLU A 358 15.81 -24.01 -56.96
N ILE A 359 16.67 -24.69 -56.20
CA ILE A 359 17.98 -25.12 -56.66
C ILE A 359 17.72 -26.20 -57.73
N PRO A 360 18.15 -26.01 -58.99
CA PRO A 360 17.89 -26.93 -60.09
C PRO A 360 18.48 -28.34 -59.91
#